data_AF-A0A2J8T2X3-F1
#
_entry.id   AF-A0A2J8T2X3-F1
#
_cell.length_a   1.000
_cell.length_b   1.000
_cell.length_c   1.000
_cell.angle_alpha   90.00
_cell.angle_beta   90.00
_cell.angle_gamma   90.00
#
_symmetry.space_group_name_H-M   'P 1'
#
loop_
_entity.id
_entity.type
_entity.pdbx_description
1 polymer ?
#
loop_
_entity_poly.entity_id
_entity_poly.type
_entity_poly.pdbx_seq_one_letter_code
_entity_poly.pdbx_strand_id
1 'polypeptide(L)'
;QNFNTLMAVIGGLCHSSISRLKETSSHVPHEINKVLGEMTELLSSSRNYDNYRRAYGECTDFKIPILGVHLKDLISLYEAMPDYLEDGKVNVHKLLALYNHISELVQLQEVAPPLEANKDLVHLLTLSLDLYYTEDEIYELSYAREPRNHRAPSVFKNYDHDQDGYISQEEFEKIAASFPFSFCVMDKDRAHGSNLEVAHTILPLRIKRKGRPHQQG
;
A
#
# COMPACT_ATOMS: atom_id res chain seq x y z
N GLN A 1 -14.26 10.48 18.42
CA GLN A 1 -12.80 10.31 18.64
C GLN A 1 -12.42 8.85 18.36
N ASN A 2 -12.50 8.43 17.08
CA ASN A 2 -12.23 7.05 16.69
C ASN A 2 -10.87 6.97 15.99
N PHE A 3 -9.82 6.64 16.74
CA PHE A 3 -8.46 6.59 16.21
C PHE A 3 -8.18 5.29 15.45
N ASN A 4 -8.87 4.19 15.79
CA ASN A 4 -8.64 2.90 15.13
C ASN A 4 -9.03 2.95 13.64
N THR A 5 -10.25 3.41 13.35
CA THR A 5 -10.72 3.55 11.95
C THR A 5 -9.98 4.67 11.23
N LEU A 6 -9.61 5.76 11.93
CA LEU A 6 -8.75 6.79 11.37
C LEU A 6 -7.40 6.22 10.92
N MET A 7 -6.75 5.41 11.76
CA MET A 7 -5.51 4.71 11.40
C MET A 7 -5.70 3.80 10.18
N ALA A 8 -6.79 3.05 10.11
CA ALA A 8 -7.09 2.18 8.96
C ALA A 8 -7.21 2.98 7.65
N VAL A 9 -7.97 4.09 7.66
CA VAL A 9 -8.19 4.93 6.46
C VAL A 9 -6.91 5.66 6.06
N ILE A 10 -6.22 6.30 7.01
CA ILE A 10 -4.98 7.04 6.72
C ILE A 10 -3.89 6.07 6.26
N GLY A 11 -3.76 4.90 6.91
CA GLY A 11 -2.85 3.85 6.47
C GLY A 11 -3.12 3.39 5.03
N GLY A 12 -4.39 3.23 4.66
CA GLY A 12 -4.80 2.90 3.29
C GLY A 12 -4.46 4.00 2.28
N LEU A 13 -4.72 5.28 2.61
CA LEU A 13 -4.38 6.42 1.74
C LEU A 13 -2.86 6.60 1.57
N CYS A 14 -2.09 6.28 2.61
CA CYS A 14 -0.64 6.32 2.60
C CYS A 14 0.00 5.02 2.04
N HIS A 15 -0.79 4.01 1.71
CA HIS A 15 -0.28 2.74 1.19
C HIS A 15 0.52 2.95 -0.10
N SER A 16 1.54 2.11 -0.31
CA SER A 16 2.48 2.26 -1.43
C SER A 16 1.80 2.25 -2.79
N SER A 17 0.73 1.45 -2.95
CA SER A 17 -0.09 1.37 -4.16
C SER A 17 -0.88 2.66 -4.45
N ILE A 18 -1.21 3.45 -3.43
CA ILE A 18 -1.93 4.73 -3.61
C ILE A 18 -0.93 5.89 -3.73
N SER A 19 0.07 5.94 -2.85
CA SER A 19 1.07 7.02 -2.80
C SER A 19 1.91 7.15 -4.08
N ARG A 20 2.03 6.07 -4.87
CA ARG A 20 2.72 6.09 -6.17
C ARG A 20 1.93 6.80 -7.28
N LEU A 21 0.62 7.01 -7.11
CA LEU A 21 -0.26 7.61 -8.11
C LEU A 21 -0.05 9.12 -8.22
N LYS A 22 1.02 9.54 -8.92
CA LYS A 22 1.43 10.94 -9.00
C LYS A 22 0.52 11.78 -9.89
N GLU A 23 -0.10 11.18 -10.90
CA GLU A 23 -1.05 11.88 -11.74
C GLU A 23 -2.33 12.17 -10.95
N THR A 24 -2.88 11.17 -10.24
CA THR A 24 -4.02 11.39 -9.34
C THR A 24 -3.69 12.42 -8.27
N SER A 25 -2.51 12.33 -7.64
CA SER A 25 -2.10 13.24 -6.56
C SER A 25 -1.98 14.70 -7.03
N SER A 26 -1.63 14.98 -8.28
CA SER A 26 -1.55 16.35 -8.81
C SER A 26 -2.91 17.03 -8.95
N HIS A 27 -3.99 16.25 -8.99
CA HIS A 27 -5.37 16.74 -9.04
C HIS A 27 -5.98 16.96 -7.65
N VAL A 28 -5.30 16.55 -6.58
CA VAL A 28 -5.76 16.75 -5.20
C VAL A 28 -5.35 18.15 -4.72
N PRO A 29 -6.28 18.97 -4.20
CA PRO A 29 -5.95 20.30 -3.67
C PRO A 29 -4.88 20.26 -2.58
N HIS A 30 -4.05 21.30 -2.51
CA HIS A 30 -2.93 21.36 -1.58
C HIS A 30 -3.39 21.31 -0.12
N GLU A 31 -4.53 21.93 0.20
CA GLU A 31 -5.14 21.94 1.52
C GLU A 31 -5.46 20.52 2.00
N ILE A 32 -5.93 19.65 1.10
CA ILE A 32 -6.25 18.26 1.44
C ILE A 32 -4.97 17.45 1.67
N ASN A 33 -3.93 17.67 0.86
CA ASN A 33 -2.62 17.06 1.09
C ASN A 33 -1.99 17.50 2.43
N LYS A 34 -2.20 18.75 2.83
CA LYS A 34 -1.77 19.26 4.14
C LYS A 34 -2.50 18.54 5.28
N VAL A 35 -3.84 18.41 5.20
CA VAL A 35 -4.63 17.68 6.20
C VAL A 35 -4.19 16.21 6.27
N LEU A 36 -3.94 15.56 5.14
CA LEU A 36 -3.41 14.20 5.12
C LEU A 36 -2.06 14.11 5.86
N GLY A 37 -1.15 15.06 5.62
CA GLY A 37 0.13 15.15 6.32
C GLY A 37 -0.01 15.32 7.83
N GLU A 38 -0.91 16.20 8.28
CA GLU A 38 -1.22 16.39 9.71
C GLU A 38 -1.76 15.10 10.36
N MET A 39 -2.63 14.36 9.65
CA MET A 39 -3.16 13.08 10.13
C MET A 39 -2.10 11.99 10.16
N THR A 40 -1.19 11.95 9.18
CA THR A 40 -0.05 11.03 9.18
C THR A 40 0.90 11.32 10.35
N GLU A 41 1.17 12.59 10.66
CA GLU A 41 2.01 12.99 11.80
C GLU A 41 1.36 12.64 13.14
N LEU A 42 0.05 12.87 13.28
CA LEU A 42 -0.73 12.50 14.46
C LEU A 42 -0.62 10.99 14.76
N LEU A 43 -0.67 10.17 13.71
CA LEU A 43 -0.66 8.71 13.79
C LEU A 43 0.73 8.08 13.66
N SER A 44 1.78 8.89 13.59
CA SER A 44 3.15 8.42 13.43
C SER A 44 3.56 7.45 14.55
N SER A 45 4.33 6.42 14.19
CA SER A 45 4.92 5.48 15.14
C SER A 45 6.13 6.05 15.90
N SER A 46 6.57 7.27 15.56
CA SER A 46 7.64 7.99 16.25
C SER A 46 7.45 7.98 17.76
N ARG A 47 8.56 7.72 18.49
CA ARG A 47 8.60 7.70 19.96
C ARG A 47 7.48 6.89 20.60
N ASN A 48 7.16 5.74 20.01
CA ASN A 48 6.06 4.87 20.46
C ASN A 48 4.69 5.55 20.40
N TYR A 49 4.37 6.18 19.27
CA TYR A 49 3.08 6.83 19.03
C TYR A 49 2.78 7.98 20.01
N ASP A 50 3.76 8.82 20.33
CA ASP A 50 3.63 9.86 21.35
C ASP A 50 2.54 10.90 21.05
N ASN A 51 2.43 11.33 19.78
CA ASN A 51 1.39 12.24 19.31
C ASN A 51 -0.01 11.65 19.51
N TYR A 52 -0.24 10.43 19.04
CA TYR A 52 -1.50 9.71 19.25
C TYR A 52 -1.81 9.55 20.74
N ARG A 53 -0.83 9.13 21.56
CA ARG A 53 -1.06 8.91 23.00
C ARG A 53 -1.45 10.18 23.72
N ARG A 54 -0.81 11.31 23.40
CA ARG A 54 -1.16 12.62 23.94
C ARG A 54 -2.58 13.02 23.55
N ALA A 55 -2.89 12.96 22.25
CA ALA A 55 -4.23 13.29 21.75
C ALA A 55 -5.32 12.38 22.36
N TYR A 56 -5.06 11.07 22.46
CA TYR A 56 -5.96 10.08 23.06
C TYR A 56 -6.16 10.29 24.56
N GLY A 57 -5.12 10.77 25.26
CA GLY A 57 -5.18 11.12 26.69
C GLY A 57 -6.04 12.35 26.97
N GLU A 58 -6.13 13.28 26.02
CA GLU A 58 -6.99 14.46 26.09
C GLU A 58 -8.47 14.14 25.77
N CYS A 59 -8.76 12.97 25.17
CA CYS A 59 -10.11 12.55 24.83
C CYS A 59 -10.94 12.12 26.04
N THR A 60 -12.16 12.65 26.11
CA THR A 60 -13.21 12.31 27.09
C THR A 60 -14.38 11.59 26.42
N ASP A 61 -15.24 10.96 27.24
CA ASP A 61 -16.43 10.22 26.79
C ASP A 61 -16.12 9.12 25.75
N PHE A 62 -16.85 9.10 24.64
CA PHE A 62 -16.70 8.10 23.60
C PHE A 62 -15.39 8.26 22.82
N LYS A 63 -14.52 7.24 22.94
CA LYS A 63 -13.28 7.13 22.19
C LYS A 63 -12.97 5.68 21.83
N ILE A 64 -12.39 5.48 20.64
CA ILE A 64 -11.91 4.17 20.18
C ILE A 64 -10.38 4.22 20.03
N PRO A 65 -9.64 3.42 20.81
CA PRO A 65 -8.19 3.37 20.76
C PRO A 65 -7.71 2.62 19.52
N ILE A 66 -6.49 2.94 19.06
CA ILE A 66 -5.76 2.09 18.12
C ILE A 66 -5.37 0.82 18.87
N LEU A 67 -6.17 -0.24 18.74
CA LEU A 67 -6.05 -1.43 19.57
C LEU A 67 -4.67 -2.08 19.43
N GLY A 68 -4.09 -2.07 18.22
CA GLY A 68 -2.74 -2.62 17.98
C GLY A 68 -1.64 -1.96 18.82
N VAL A 69 -1.77 -0.68 19.17
CA VAL A 69 -0.79 0.02 20.03
C VAL A 69 -0.87 -0.50 21.47
N HIS A 70 -2.08 -0.66 22.00
CA HIS A 70 -2.31 -1.17 23.36
C HIS A 70 -2.02 -2.67 23.48
N LEU A 71 -2.31 -3.47 22.45
CA LEU A 71 -1.93 -4.87 22.40
C LEU A 71 -0.40 -5.06 22.45
N LYS A 72 0.35 -4.21 21.74
CA LYS A 72 1.81 -4.18 21.84
C LYS A 72 2.27 -3.87 23.26
N ASP A 73 1.63 -2.94 23.95
CA ASP A 73 1.95 -2.61 25.34
C ASP A 73 1.65 -3.79 26.28
N LEU A 74 0.52 -4.48 26.08
CA LEU A 74 0.18 -5.71 26.82
C LEU A 74 1.20 -6.82 26.61
N ILE A 75 1.62 -7.07 25.36
CA ILE A 75 2.66 -8.06 25.05
C ILE A 75 3.97 -7.67 25.74
N SER A 76 4.37 -6.41 25.64
CA SER A 76 5.60 -5.91 26.27
C SER A 76 5.56 -6.09 27.78
N LEU A 77 4.42 -5.83 28.42
CA LEU A 77 4.21 -6.01 29.85
C LEU A 77 4.20 -7.49 30.25
N TYR A 78 3.58 -8.33 29.42
CA TYR A 78 3.54 -9.78 29.61
C TYR A 78 4.94 -10.39 29.52
N GLU A 79 5.77 -9.96 28.58
CA GLU A 79 7.14 -10.44 28.40
C GLU A 79 8.10 -9.89 29.47
N ALA A 80 7.87 -8.69 29.98
CA ALA A 80 8.75 -8.04 30.95
C ALA A 80 8.71 -8.67 32.37
N MET A 81 7.65 -9.41 32.72
CA MET A 81 7.47 -9.98 34.05
C MET A 81 7.23 -11.49 33.99
N PRO A 82 7.87 -12.29 34.87
CA PRO A 82 7.60 -13.73 34.95
C PRO A 82 6.23 -14.00 35.58
N ASP A 83 5.60 -15.12 35.20
CA ASP A 83 4.30 -15.54 35.75
C ASP A 83 4.39 -15.97 37.23
N TYR A 84 5.54 -16.55 37.59
CA TYR A 84 5.86 -17.00 38.94
C TYR A 84 7.14 -16.33 39.44
N LEU A 85 7.20 -16.07 40.73
CA LEU A 85 8.39 -15.59 41.42
C LEU A 85 9.37 -16.77 41.65
N GLU A 86 10.60 -16.46 42.02
CA GLU A 86 11.65 -17.46 42.28
C GLU A 86 11.26 -18.46 43.39
N ASP A 87 10.38 -18.05 44.31
CA ASP A 87 9.87 -18.90 45.39
C ASP A 87 8.64 -19.74 44.99
N GLY A 88 8.31 -19.77 43.69
CA GLY A 88 7.20 -20.55 43.13
C GLY A 88 5.81 -19.94 43.34
N LYS A 89 5.70 -18.75 43.93
CA LYS A 89 4.41 -18.05 44.10
C LYS A 89 4.00 -17.31 42.83
N VAL A 90 2.70 -17.13 42.65
CA VAL A 90 2.15 -16.36 41.52
C VAL A 90 2.57 -14.89 41.62
N ASN A 91 3.01 -14.31 40.50
CA ASN A 91 3.36 -12.90 40.42
C ASN A 91 2.10 -12.02 40.32
N VAL A 92 1.57 -11.62 41.47
CA VAL A 92 0.38 -10.74 41.55
C VAL A 92 0.61 -9.36 40.94
N HIS A 93 1.85 -8.87 40.88
CA HIS A 93 2.15 -7.59 40.24
C HIS A 93 1.93 -7.66 38.73
N LYS A 94 2.35 -8.76 38.08
CA LYS A 94 2.07 -9.00 36.66
C LYS A 94 0.57 -9.04 36.40
N LEU A 95 -0.16 -9.82 37.19
CA LEU A 95 -1.62 -9.95 37.06
C LEU A 95 -2.33 -8.60 37.23
N LEU A 96 -1.96 -7.83 38.26
CA LEU A 96 -2.57 -6.53 38.52
C LEU A 96 -2.29 -5.54 37.38
N ALA A 97 -1.06 -5.52 36.86
CA ALA A 97 -0.69 -4.61 35.79
C ALA A 97 -1.38 -4.95 34.45
N LEU A 98 -1.48 -6.25 34.11
CA LEU A 98 -2.29 -6.72 32.99
C LEU A 98 -3.78 -6.38 33.18
N TYR A 99 -4.32 -6.65 34.37
CA TYR A 99 -5.70 -6.37 34.72
C TYR A 99 -6.04 -4.90 34.54
N ASN A 100 -5.21 -3.98 35.06
CA ASN A 100 -5.46 -2.55 34.96
C ASN A 100 -5.57 -2.10 33.49
N HIS A 101 -4.67 -2.59 32.64
CA HIS A 101 -4.66 -2.22 31.22
C HIS A 101 -5.82 -2.84 30.45
N ILE A 102 -6.16 -4.11 30.70
CA ILE A 102 -7.33 -4.77 30.10
C ILE A 102 -8.62 -4.11 30.58
N SER A 103 -8.71 -3.78 31.87
CA SER A 103 -9.89 -3.16 32.46
C SER A 103 -10.17 -1.80 31.84
N GLU A 104 -9.13 -0.99 31.58
CA GLU A 104 -9.28 0.26 30.82
C GLU A 104 -9.93 0.02 29.45
N LEU A 105 -9.46 -0.98 28.69
CA LEU A 105 -10.01 -1.30 27.37
C LEU A 105 -11.46 -1.81 27.43
N VAL A 106 -11.81 -2.57 28.46
CA VAL A 106 -13.19 -3.05 28.68
C VAL A 106 -14.13 -1.90 29.02
N GLN A 107 -13.69 -0.96 29.87
CA GLN A 107 -14.48 0.21 30.27
C GLN A 107 -14.90 1.08 29.07
N LEU A 108 -14.12 1.10 27.99
CA LEU A 108 -14.46 1.86 26.78
C LEU A 108 -15.72 1.33 26.07
N GLN A 109 -16.11 0.07 26.31
CA GLN A 109 -17.28 -0.55 25.68
C GLN A 109 -18.59 -0.16 26.38
N GLU A 110 -18.53 0.39 27.59
CA GLU A 110 -19.70 0.83 28.37
C GLU A 110 -20.32 2.12 27.81
N VAL A 111 -19.53 2.90 27.05
CA VAL A 111 -19.99 4.15 26.45
C VAL A 111 -20.47 3.89 25.01
N ALA A 112 -21.77 4.02 24.79
CA ALA A 112 -22.34 3.89 23.46
C ALA A 112 -21.81 4.99 22.50
N PRO A 113 -21.60 4.68 21.21
CA PRO A 113 -21.26 5.68 20.21
C PRO A 113 -22.33 6.80 20.13
N PRO A 114 -21.93 8.09 20.01
CA PRO A 114 -22.86 9.21 19.88
C PRO A 114 -23.37 9.34 18.43
N LEU A 115 -23.87 8.25 17.86
CA LEU A 115 -24.43 8.20 16.51
C LEU A 115 -25.56 7.19 16.43
N GLU A 116 -26.55 7.49 15.60
CA GLU A 116 -27.59 6.53 15.22
C GLU A 116 -27.21 5.86 13.91
N ALA A 117 -26.99 4.55 13.95
CA ALA A 117 -26.59 3.78 12.77
C ALA A 117 -27.82 3.32 11.97
N ASN A 118 -27.83 3.65 10.68
CA ASN A 118 -28.78 3.07 9.74
C ASN A 118 -28.36 1.63 9.41
N LYS A 119 -29.20 0.64 9.76
CA LYS A 119 -28.88 -0.79 9.61
C LYS A 119 -28.69 -1.23 8.16
N ASP A 120 -29.38 -0.61 7.21
CA ASP A 120 -29.23 -0.95 5.79
C ASP A 120 -27.87 -0.50 5.26
N LEU A 121 -27.44 0.71 5.64
CA LEU A 121 -26.10 1.21 5.32
C LEU A 121 -25.01 0.39 6.01
N VAL A 122 -25.22 -0.02 7.26
CA VAL A 122 -24.30 -0.91 7.96
C VAL A 122 -24.18 -2.23 7.19
N HIS A 123 -25.29 -2.85 6.78
CA HIS A 123 -25.26 -4.10 6.03
C HIS A 123 -24.52 -3.96 4.69
N LEU A 124 -24.78 -2.89 3.94
CA LEU A 124 -24.08 -2.59 2.69
C LEU A 124 -22.58 -2.43 2.90
N LEU A 125 -22.17 -1.69 3.94
CA LEU A 125 -20.75 -1.50 4.27
C LEU A 125 -20.11 -2.81 4.71
N THR A 126 -20.79 -3.64 5.51
CA THR A 126 -20.29 -4.96 5.91
C THR A 126 -19.98 -5.83 4.71
N LEU A 127 -20.89 -5.89 3.72
CA LEU A 127 -20.67 -6.65 2.50
C LEU A 127 -19.56 -6.04 1.61
N SER A 128 -19.44 -4.72 1.58
CA SER A 128 -18.43 -4.02 0.77
C SER A 128 -17.02 -4.15 1.32
N LEU A 129 -16.88 -4.38 2.62
CA LEU A 129 -15.59 -4.52 3.31
C LEU A 129 -15.12 -5.98 3.40
N ASP A 130 -15.96 -6.95 3.05
CA ASP A 130 -15.61 -8.39 2.99
C ASP A 130 -14.90 -8.74 1.68
N LEU A 131 -13.97 -7.87 1.26
CA LEU A 131 -13.14 -8.03 0.08
C LEU A 131 -11.72 -8.39 0.51
N TYR A 132 -11.17 -9.42 -0.10
CA TYR A 132 -9.81 -9.88 0.18
C TYR A 132 -8.98 -9.67 -1.09
N TYR A 133 -7.96 -8.83 -0.96
CA TYR A 133 -6.92 -8.66 -1.96
C TYR A 133 -5.56 -8.84 -1.30
N THR A 134 -4.65 -9.49 -2.03
CA THR A 134 -3.24 -9.52 -1.69
C THR A 134 -2.58 -8.17 -1.99
N GLU A 135 -1.45 -7.88 -1.33
CA GLU A 135 -0.69 -6.65 -1.60
C GLU A 135 -0.27 -6.55 -3.07
N ASP A 136 0.10 -7.69 -3.68
CA ASP A 136 0.49 -7.78 -5.10
C ASP A 136 -0.68 -7.41 -6.03
N GLU A 137 -1.88 -7.95 -5.80
CA GLU A 137 -3.06 -7.61 -6.62
C GLU A 137 -3.39 -6.12 -6.54
N ILE A 138 -3.36 -5.53 -5.33
CA ILE A 138 -3.60 -4.09 -5.14
C ILE A 138 -2.54 -3.27 -5.87
N TYR A 139 -1.27 -3.71 -5.82
CA TYR A 139 -0.18 -3.00 -6.47
C TYR A 139 -0.24 -3.11 -7.99
N GLU A 140 -0.58 -4.28 -8.54
CA GLU A 140 -0.80 -4.49 -9.98
C GLU A 140 -1.96 -3.65 -10.51
N LEU A 141 -3.07 -3.54 -9.77
CA LEU A 141 -4.18 -2.65 -10.13
C LEU A 141 -3.74 -1.18 -10.19
N SER A 142 -2.95 -0.73 -9.21
CA SER A 142 -2.36 0.61 -9.23
C SER A 142 -1.42 0.83 -10.41
N TYR A 143 -0.58 -0.16 -10.72
CA TYR A 143 0.35 -0.09 -11.84
C TYR A 143 -0.37 -0.07 -13.19
N ALA A 144 -1.41 -0.89 -13.35
CA ALA A 144 -2.27 -0.89 -14.53
C ALA A 144 -2.97 0.46 -14.73
N ARG A 145 -3.30 1.16 -13.64
CA ARG A 145 -3.96 2.48 -13.70
C ARG A 145 -3.00 3.63 -14.02
N GLU A 146 -1.85 3.68 -13.35
CA GLU A 146 -0.80 4.66 -13.63
C GLU A 146 0.55 3.93 -13.85
N PRO A 147 0.83 3.51 -15.10
CA PRO A 147 2.10 2.88 -15.45
C PRO A 147 3.28 3.84 -15.22
N ARG A 148 4.45 3.33 -14.83
CA ARG A 148 5.66 4.16 -14.69
C ARG A 148 6.14 4.63 -16.06
N ASN A 149 5.64 5.76 -16.52
CA ASN A 149 5.92 6.27 -17.87
C ASN A 149 7.23 7.09 -17.95
N HIS A 150 8.33 6.54 -17.42
CA HIS A 150 9.61 7.26 -17.32
C HIS A 150 10.81 6.58 -17.97
N ARG A 151 10.59 5.64 -18.90
CA ARG A 151 11.68 5.16 -19.77
C ARG A 151 11.32 4.99 -21.24
N ALA A 152 10.04 4.88 -21.62
CA ALA A 152 9.68 4.80 -23.03
C ALA A 152 10.09 6.07 -23.82
N PRO A 153 9.80 7.31 -23.38
CA PRO A 153 10.16 8.48 -24.19
C PRO A 153 11.67 8.71 -24.29
N SER A 154 12.47 8.25 -23.32
CA SER A 154 13.94 8.35 -23.39
C SER A 154 14.56 7.24 -24.24
N VAL A 155 13.98 6.04 -24.28
CA VAL A 155 14.45 4.98 -25.18
C VAL A 155 14.16 5.34 -26.64
N PHE A 156 12.94 5.75 -26.98
CA PHE A 156 12.64 6.18 -28.35
C PHE A 156 13.46 7.44 -28.73
N LYS A 157 13.63 8.43 -27.84
CA LYS A 157 14.53 9.57 -28.13
C LYS A 157 15.99 9.18 -28.38
N ASN A 158 16.48 8.11 -27.74
CA ASN A 158 17.88 7.71 -27.83
C ASN A 158 18.16 6.65 -28.91
N TYR A 159 17.15 5.87 -29.32
CA TYR A 159 17.31 4.70 -30.18
C TYR A 159 16.34 4.65 -31.38
N ASP A 160 15.28 5.47 -31.42
CA ASP A 160 14.41 5.65 -32.59
C ASP A 160 14.86 6.91 -33.33
N HIS A 161 15.95 6.76 -34.09
CA HIS A 161 16.61 7.85 -34.80
C HIS A 161 15.83 8.36 -36.01
N ASP A 162 14.96 7.53 -36.59
CA ASP A 162 14.10 7.86 -37.73
C ASP A 162 12.69 8.33 -37.32
N GLN A 163 12.38 8.35 -36.01
CA GLN A 163 11.12 8.78 -35.43
C GLN A 163 9.92 8.01 -35.99
N ASP A 164 10.14 6.76 -36.39
CA ASP A 164 9.10 5.91 -37.00
C ASP A 164 8.24 5.21 -35.95
N GLY A 165 8.60 5.36 -34.66
CA GLY A 165 7.90 4.78 -33.51
C GLY A 165 8.30 3.33 -33.23
N TYR A 166 9.36 2.81 -33.87
CA TYR A 166 9.91 1.48 -33.68
C TYR A 166 11.41 1.55 -33.35
N ILE A 167 11.90 0.53 -32.66
CA ILE A 167 13.34 0.31 -32.47
C ILE A 167 13.75 -1.00 -33.17
N SER A 168 15.00 -1.09 -33.62
CA SER A 168 15.48 -2.32 -34.25
C SER A 168 15.69 -3.44 -33.23
N GLN A 169 15.63 -4.69 -33.69
CA GLN A 169 15.86 -5.88 -32.85
C GLN A 169 17.25 -5.84 -32.18
N GLU A 170 18.28 -5.37 -32.88
CA GLU A 170 19.65 -5.27 -32.35
C GLU A 170 19.77 -4.21 -31.24
N GLU A 171 19.05 -3.09 -31.36
CA GLU A 171 19.00 -2.05 -30.32
C GLU A 171 18.22 -2.51 -29.10
N PHE A 172 17.11 -3.22 -29.32
CA PHE A 172 16.34 -3.84 -28.23
C PHE A 172 17.20 -4.83 -27.43
N GLU A 173 17.99 -5.67 -28.08
CA GLU A 173 18.88 -6.63 -27.42
C GLU A 173 19.98 -5.94 -26.59
N LYS A 174 20.53 -4.81 -27.06
CA LYS A 174 21.49 -3.99 -26.30
C LYS A 174 20.85 -3.36 -25.05
N ILE A 175 19.60 -2.89 -25.18
CA ILE A 175 18.84 -2.35 -24.06
C ILE A 175 18.54 -3.46 -23.05
N ALA A 176 18.07 -4.62 -23.51
CA ALA A 176 17.73 -5.77 -22.67
C ALA A 176 18.95 -6.31 -21.91
N ALA A 177 20.12 -6.37 -22.55
CA ALA A 177 21.38 -6.79 -21.93
C ALA A 177 21.86 -5.86 -20.80
N SER A 178 21.39 -4.61 -20.78
CA SER A 178 21.70 -3.63 -19.72
C SER A 178 20.85 -3.83 -18.45
N PHE A 179 19.87 -4.75 -18.47
CA PHE A 179 18.99 -5.07 -17.35
C PHE A 179 19.14 -6.56 -16.97
N PRO A 180 20.00 -6.90 -16.00
CA PRO A 180 20.43 -8.28 -15.74
C PRO A 180 19.35 -9.25 -15.22
N PHE A 181 18.09 -8.84 -15.11
CA PHE A 181 16.95 -9.68 -14.66
C PHE A 181 15.68 -9.53 -15.51
N SER A 182 15.77 -9.02 -16.73
CA SER A 182 14.63 -8.91 -17.65
C SER A 182 14.31 -10.28 -18.28
N PHE A 183 13.25 -10.96 -17.81
CA PHE A 183 12.67 -12.12 -18.51
C PHE A 183 11.71 -11.59 -19.60
N CYS A 184 11.99 -11.88 -20.86
CA CYS A 184 11.20 -11.38 -21.99
C CYS A 184 10.39 -12.52 -22.60
N VAL A 185 9.05 -12.48 -22.48
CA VAL A 185 8.15 -13.37 -23.21
C VAL A 185 7.74 -12.63 -24.49
N MET A 186 8.10 -13.20 -25.64
CA MET A 186 7.68 -12.67 -26.95
C MET A 186 6.33 -13.29 -27.32
N ASP A 187 5.26 -12.50 -27.31
CA ASP A 187 3.98 -12.94 -27.85
C ASP A 187 3.81 -12.48 -29.30
N LYS A 188 3.30 -13.38 -30.15
CA LYS A 188 3.10 -13.13 -31.58
C LYS A 188 1.63 -12.85 -31.85
N ASP A 189 1.25 -11.59 -31.84
CA ASP A 189 -0.07 -11.19 -32.34
C ASP A 189 -0.11 -11.28 -33.87
N ARG A 190 -0.74 -12.35 -34.38
CA ARG A 190 -1.12 -12.47 -35.79
C ARG A 190 -2.50 -11.83 -35.98
N ALA A 191 -2.53 -10.50 -36.13
CA ALA A 191 -3.69 -9.82 -36.68
C ALA A 191 -3.25 -8.80 -37.73
N HIS A 192 -3.61 -9.10 -38.99
CA HIS A 192 -3.70 -8.17 -40.13
C HIS A 192 -2.43 -7.39 -40.51
N GLY A 193 -1.54 -8.02 -41.28
CA GLY A 193 -0.70 -7.33 -42.27
C GLY A 193 0.52 -6.56 -41.76
N SER A 194 0.69 -6.35 -40.46
CA SER A 194 1.91 -5.81 -39.86
C SER A 194 2.48 -6.77 -38.83
N ASN A 195 3.72 -7.23 -39.02
CA ASN A 195 4.44 -8.06 -38.04
C ASN A 195 4.84 -7.18 -36.85
N LEU A 196 3.92 -7.02 -35.90
CA LEU A 196 4.15 -6.31 -34.65
C LEU A 196 4.53 -7.32 -33.57
N GLU A 197 5.76 -7.26 -33.05
CA GLU A 197 6.13 -7.95 -31.82
C GLU A 197 6.15 -6.92 -30.69
N VAL A 198 5.24 -7.09 -29.72
CA VAL A 198 5.20 -6.29 -28.49
C VAL A 198 5.98 -7.07 -27.44
N ALA A 199 7.14 -6.56 -27.06
CA ALA A 199 7.89 -7.13 -25.96
C ALA A 199 7.28 -6.65 -24.64
N HIS A 200 6.67 -7.56 -23.88
CA HIS A 200 6.30 -7.28 -22.48
C HIS A 200 7.56 -7.41 -21.62
N THR A 201 8.39 -6.38 -21.65
CA THR A 201 9.42 -6.16 -20.63
C THR A 201 8.98 -4.98 -19.75
N ILE A 202 9.80 -4.60 -18.77
CA ILE A 202 9.59 -3.44 -17.86
C ILE A 202 9.25 -2.12 -18.64
N LEU A 203 9.47 -2.09 -19.96
CA LEU A 203 8.87 -1.12 -20.88
C LEU A 203 8.07 -1.82 -21.99
N PRO A 204 6.89 -1.29 -22.39
CA PRO A 204 6.25 -1.68 -23.63
C PRO A 204 7.02 -1.07 -24.81
N LEU A 205 7.83 -1.86 -25.52
CA LEU A 205 8.57 -1.44 -26.72
C LEU A 205 8.01 -2.17 -27.95
N ARG A 206 7.90 -1.46 -29.08
CA ARG A 206 7.48 -2.00 -30.40
C ARG A 206 8.71 -2.23 -31.27
N ILE A 207 8.88 -3.45 -31.78
CA ILE A 207 10.08 -3.85 -32.53
C ILE A 207 9.74 -4.14 -34.00
N LYS A 208 10.60 -3.70 -34.92
CA LYS A 208 10.47 -3.96 -36.37
C LYS A 208 11.41 -5.09 -36.80
N ARG A 209 10.86 -6.18 -37.37
CA ARG A 209 11.70 -7.25 -37.94
C ARG A 209 12.26 -6.88 -39.30
N LYS A 210 13.54 -7.14 -39.54
CA LYS A 210 14.13 -7.21 -40.89
C LYS A 210 13.36 -8.28 -41.69
N GLY A 211 12.74 -7.88 -42.80
CA GLY A 211 12.20 -8.82 -43.76
C GLY A 211 13.31 -9.73 -44.27
N ARG A 212 13.08 -11.05 -44.27
CA ARG A 212 14.03 -11.98 -44.92
C ARG A 212 14.12 -11.63 -46.40
N PRO A 213 15.32 -11.60 -47.01
CA PRO A 213 15.41 -11.51 -48.45
C PRO A 213 14.73 -12.75 -49.05
N HIS A 214 13.82 -12.53 -49.99
CA HIS A 214 13.32 -13.59 -50.85
C HIS A 214 14.53 -14.20 -51.57
N GLN A 215 14.89 -15.44 -51.24
CA GLN A 215 15.64 -16.28 -52.16
C GLN A 215 14.72 -16.57 -53.35
N GLN A 216 14.95 -15.87 -54.46
CA GLN A 216 14.53 -16.30 -55.78
C GLN A 216 15.77 -16.85 -56.51
N GLY A 217 15.66 -18.07 -57.03
CA GLY A 217 16.61 -18.67 -57.98
C GLY A 217 17.61 -19.62 -57.35
#